data_AF-A0A8T5XWH4-F1
#
_entry.id   AF-A0A8T5XWH4-F1
#
_cell.length_a   1.000
_cell.length_b   1.000
_cell.length_c   1.000
_cell.angle_alpha   90.00
_cell.angle_beta   90.00
_cell.angle_gamma   90.00
#
_symmetry.space_group_name_H-M   'P 1'
#
loop_
_entity.id
_entity.type
_entity.pdbx_description
1 polymer ?
#
loop_
_entity_poly.entity_id
_entity_poly.type
_entity_poly.pdbx_seq_one_letter_code
_entity_poly.pdbx_strand_id
1 'polypeptide(L)'
;MKKRISVILLILILSFTTMPIYAQGPVKVKVDGNTLNFDVNPQVINGRTLVPVRAIFEALGVKVGWNGKTRTVIGTKEDIKIELPISSKIATKNGKQIQLDTPATIIEGRTLVPARFIAESIGAKVGWNGTTRTVLITSNNKNNKMSVHFIDVGQADSIFIDNGDYDILIDAGNNGDGDLVVDYLKRLETDDIEVMVATHAHEDHIGGLDTILQAFKVENIVDSGQEYSSKTYEDYIDAAKSEKNSNFIEDKDMSFDMGNNAVFKIIETGDGYENTNDNSVISMLDYKDIEILFTGDMEDDIETEYLHKFSDIDVLKVGHHGSKTSSSDEFLNVIKPEYAVISVGEDNRYGHPDSELLDKLNSRDIKVYRTDEQGNVIATINGKTVTFNTEPVKIKGQDNNKDNSQTTNESTDVTKEVSIQNIDLSKEIVTIKNTTTNDINMTGWKLVSVKGNQTYEFPNGFILKAGTTVQIVSGRGAEGDGSDKLKWSGAYIWNNDGDPGELYDNSGSKVSEYDE
;
A
#
# COMPACT_ATOMS: atom_id res chain seq x y z
N MET A 1 -48.14 82.53 30.42
CA MET A 1 -47.92 81.17 30.96
C MET A 1 -46.99 80.41 30.01
N LYS A 2 -45.81 79.99 30.47
CA LYS A 2 -44.82 79.18 29.73
C LYS A 2 -44.68 77.83 30.46
N LYS A 3 -44.62 76.71 29.73
CA LYS A 3 -43.95 75.43 30.08
C LYS A 3 -43.95 74.57 28.80
N ARG A 4 -42.81 74.47 28.10
CA ARG A 4 -41.77 73.40 28.17
C ARG A 4 -42.21 72.10 27.46
N ILE A 5 -41.70 71.91 26.24
CA ILE A 5 -41.65 70.63 25.52
C ILE A 5 -40.19 70.15 25.58
N SER A 6 -39.98 68.93 26.04
CA SER A 6 -38.67 68.27 26.10
C SER A 6 -38.35 67.64 24.74
N VAL A 7 -37.13 67.87 24.23
CA VAL A 7 -36.57 67.19 23.05
C VAL A 7 -35.45 66.28 23.55
N ILE A 8 -35.56 64.98 23.23
CA ILE A 8 -34.51 63.99 23.45
C ILE A 8 -33.65 63.97 22.19
N LEU A 9 -32.35 64.27 22.33
CA LEU A 9 -31.36 64.24 21.27
C LEU A 9 -30.58 62.91 21.35
N LEU A 10 -30.76 62.05 20.36
CA LEU A 10 -30.02 60.78 20.22
C LEU A 10 -28.74 61.04 19.42
N ILE A 11 -27.57 60.90 20.06
CA ILE A 11 -26.26 61.02 19.41
C ILE A 11 -25.88 59.64 18.85
N LEU A 12 -25.83 59.51 17.53
CA LEU A 12 -25.36 58.32 16.82
C LEU A 12 -23.87 58.50 16.48
N ILE A 13 -22.98 57.80 17.18
CA ILE A 13 -21.54 57.73 16.87
C ILE A 13 -21.35 56.61 15.84
N LEU A 14 -21.01 56.97 14.60
CA LEU A 14 -20.56 56.01 13.57
C LEU A 14 -19.08 55.71 13.79
N SER A 15 -18.77 54.53 14.33
CA SER A 15 -17.42 53.95 14.30
C SER A 15 -17.23 53.19 12.99
N PHE A 16 -16.40 53.72 12.08
CA PHE A 16 -15.91 52.96 10.94
C PHE A 16 -14.81 52.00 11.40
N THR A 17 -15.15 50.71 11.51
CA THR A 17 -14.15 49.65 11.66
C THR A 17 -13.63 49.26 10.28
N THR A 18 -12.40 49.64 9.96
CA THR A 18 -11.70 49.08 8.79
C THR A 18 -11.28 47.66 9.12
N MET A 19 -11.96 46.66 8.57
CA MET A 19 -11.48 45.29 8.67
C MET A 19 -10.20 45.12 7.84
N PRO A 20 -9.17 44.44 8.37
CA PRO A 20 -7.97 44.12 7.59
C PRO A 20 -8.36 43.17 6.45
N ILE A 21 -8.02 43.56 5.23
CA ILE A 21 -8.10 42.67 4.06
C ILE A 21 -6.95 41.68 4.21
N TYR A 22 -7.23 40.45 4.65
CA TYR A 22 -6.26 39.37 4.59
C TYR A 22 -5.95 39.05 3.13
N ALA A 23 -4.68 39.16 2.74
CA ALA A 23 -4.21 38.70 1.44
C ALA A 23 -4.46 37.19 1.34
N GLN A 24 -5.31 36.76 0.41
CA GLN A 24 -5.55 35.33 0.18
C GLN A 24 -4.28 34.67 -0.35
N GLY A 25 -3.94 33.48 0.16
CA GLY A 25 -2.73 32.73 -0.24
C GLY A 25 -2.67 32.40 -1.75
N PRO A 26 -1.51 31.97 -2.27
CA PRO A 26 -1.32 31.70 -3.69
C PRO A 26 -2.21 30.55 -4.17
N VAL A 27 -2.60 30.60 -5.45
CA VAL A 27 -3.37 29.52 -6.09
C VAL A 27 -2.45 28.35 -6.39
N LYS A 28 -2.88 27.14 -6.03
CA LYS A 28 -2.18 25.88 -6.35
C LYS A 28 -2.84 25.20 -7.53
N VAL A 29 -2.08 24.39 -8.28
CA VAL A 29 -2.62 23.53 -9.34
C VAL A 29 -2.14 22.12 -9.11
N LYS A 30 -3.06 21.15 -9.17
CA LYS A 30 -2.75 19.73 -9.23
C LYS A 30 -3.21 19.14 -10.54
N VAL A 31 -2.40 18.29 -11.15
CA VAL A 31 -2.74 17.46 -12.31
C VAL A 31 -2.58 16.01 -11.89
N ASP A 32 -3.65 15.22 -11.95
CA ASP A 32 -3.66 13.79 -11.60
C ASP A 32 -2.99 13.55 -10.22
N GLY A 33 -3.44 14.28 -9.21
CA GLY A 33 -2.92 14.24 -7.83
C GLY A 33 -1.61 15.00 -7.59
N ASN A 34 -0.78 15.17 -8.62
CA ASN A 34 0.55 15.78 -8.52
C ASN A 34 0.49 17.32 -8.49
N THR A 35 1.20 17.94 -7.55
CA THR A 35 1.26 19.41 -7.45
C THR A 35 2.23 19.98 -8.47
N LEU A 36 1.77 20.93 -9.29
CA LEU A 36 2.63 21.63 -10.24
C LEU A 36 3.30 22.85 -9.60
N ASN A 37 4.58 23.01 -9.89
CA ASN A 37 5.37 24.18 -9.52
C ASN A 37 5.47 25.13 -10.72
N PHE A 38 5.37 26.42 -10.46
CA PHE A 38 5.42 27.45 -11.49
C PHE A 38 6.46 28.50 -11.15
N ASP A 39 7.18 28.95 -12.17
CA ASP A 39 8.06 30.12 -12.10
C ASP A 39 7.29 31.44 -12.07
N VAL A 40 6.09 31.45 -12.67
CA VAL A 40 5.08 32.52 -12.55
C VAL A 40 3.81 31.93 -11.97
N ASN A 41 3.41 32.38 -10.78
CA ASN A 41 2.27 31.82 -10.06
C ASN A 41 0.94 31.99 -10.83
N PRO A 42 0.01 31.02 -10.73
CA PRO A 42 -1.35 31.17 -11.23
C PRO A 42 -2.06 32.38 -10.59
N GLN A 43 -2.91 33.05 -11.38
CA GLN A 43 -3.61 34.27 -10.95
C GLN A 43 -5.11 34.16 -11.15
N VAL A 44 -5.89 34.72 -10.22
CA VAL A 44 -7.34 34.90 -10.40
C VAL A 44 -7.59 36.28 -10.98
N ILE A 45 -8.07 36.34 -12.22
CA ILE A 45 -8.42 37.58 -12.92
C ILE A 45 -9.90 37.49 -13.31
N ASN A 46 -10.70 38.48 -12.90
CA ASN A 46 -12.15 38.52 -13.16
C ASN A 46 -12.91 37.24 -12.76
N GLY A 47 -12.53 36.62 -11.63
CA GLY A 47 -13.17 35.39 -11.14
C GLY A 47 -12.83 34.14 -11.98
N ARG A 48 -11.77 34.20 -12.78
CA ARG A 48 -11.22 33.06 -13.52
C ARG A 48 -9.78 32.82 -13.12
N THR A 49 -9.42 31.57 -12.93
CA THR A 49 -8.05 31.17 -12.65
C THR A 49 -7.28 31.01 -13.95
N LEU A 50 -6.28 31.85 -14.15
CA LEU A 50 -5.33 31.75 -15.25
C LEU A 50 -4.04 31.11 -14.76
N VAL A 51 -3.51 30.24 -15.59
CA VAL A 51 -2.41 29.34 -15.28
C VAL A 51 -1.38 29.35 -16.42
N PRO A 52 -0.07 29.21 -16.12
CA PRO A 52 0.95 29.09 -17.15
C PRO A 52 0.68 27.90 -18.08
N VAL A 53 0.49 28.19 -19.37
CA VAL A 53 0.03 27.20 -20.35
C VAL A 53 0.98 26.02 -20.51
N ARG A 54 2.29 26.29 -20.50
CA ARG A 54 3.32 25.29 -20.80
C ARG A 54 3.35 24.17 -19.76
N ALA A 55 3.37 24.52 -18.47
CA ALA A 55 3.45 23.56 -17.38
C ALA A 55 2.27 22.58 -17.37
N ILE A 56 1.06 23.06 -17.67
CA ILE A 56 -0.14 22.19 -17.73
C ILE A 56 -0.16 21.36 -19.01
N PHE A 57 0.20 21.94 -20.16
CA PHE A 57 0.27 21.20 -21.42
C PHE A 57 1.28 20.06 -21.31
N GLU A 58 2.48 20.34 -20.80
CA GLU A 58 3.53 19.35 -20.61
C GLU A 58 3.12 18.28 -19.60
N ALA A 59 2.52 18.66 -18.46
CA ALA A 59 1.99 17.71 -17.47
C ALA A 59 0.92 16.77 -18.04
N LEU A 60 0.19 17.22 -19.07
CA LEU A 60 -0.84 16.43 -19.74
C LEU A 60 -0.34 15.73 -21.03
N GLY A 61 0.98 15.73 -21.27
CA GLY A 61 1.62 15.07 -22.41
C GLY A 61 1.47 15.81 -23.74
N VAL A 62 1.15 17.10 -23.72
CA VAL A 62 0.99 17.94 -24.92
C VAL A 62 2.32 18.63 -25.25
N LYS A 63 2.79 18.49 -26.49
CA LYS A 63 3.95 19.24 -26.99
C LYS A 63 3.56 20.70 -27.24
N VAL A 64 4.38 21.64 -26.78
CA VAL A 64 4.08 23.08 -26.85
C VAL A 64 5.04 23.80 -27.81
N GLY A 65 4.47 24.43 -28.83
CA GLY A 65 5.14 25.30 -29.78
C GLY A 65 4.69 26.77 -29.66
N TRP A 66 5.48 27.67 -30.25
CA TRP A 66 5.18 29.10 -30.33
C TRP A 66 5.35 29.62 -31.75
N ASN A 67 4.33 30.29 -32.27
CA ASN A 67 4.41 31.03 -33.53
C ASN A 67 4.58 32.53 -33.23
N GLY A 68 5.80 33.05 -33.45
CA GLY A 68 6.13 34.45 -33.19
C GLY A 68 5.48 35.45 -34.15
N LYS A 69 5.14 35.05 -35.39
CA LYS A 69 4.52 35.94 -36.37
C LYS A 69 3.07 36.24 -36.02
N THR A 70 2.33 35.21 -35.62
CA THR A 70 0.90 35.33 -35.28
C THR A 70 0.65 35.46 -33.78
N ARG A 71 1.70 35.41 -32.95
CA ARG A 71 1.65 35.41 -31.48
C ARG A 71 0.69 34.33 -30.97
N THR A 72 0.95 33.08 -31.36
CA THR A 72 0.07 31.94 -31.11
C THR A 72 0.80 30.82 -30.39
N VAL A 73 0.24 30.33 -29.29
CA VAL A 73 0.68 29.07 -28.67
C VAL A 73 0.05 27.90 -29.43
N ILE A 74 0.84 26.89 -29.76
CA ILE A 74 0.39 25.70 -30.47
C ILE A 74 0.62 24.49 -29.57
N GLY A 75 -0.43 23.75 -29.25
CA GLY A 75 -0.35 22.47 -28.54
C GLY A 75 -0.62 21.31 -29.49
N THR A 76 0.16 20.23 -29.40
CA THR A 76 -0.08 19.01 -30.17
C THR A 76 0.06 17.77 -29.30
N LYS A 77 -0.95 16.89 -29.33
CA LYS A 77 -0.95 15.56 -28.71
C LYS A 77 -1.78 14.62 -29.58
N GLU A 78 -1.17 13.55 -30.09
CA GLU A 78 -1.83 12.60 -31.01
C GLU A 78 -2.58 13.35 -32.15
N ASP A 79 -3.89 13.16 -32.27
CA ASP A 79 -4.75 13.77 -33.28
C ASP A 79 -5.29 15.15 -32.87
N ILE A 80 -4.89 15.67 -31.71
CA ILE A 80 -5.34 16.96 -31.17
C ILE A 80 -4.28 18.03 -31.45
N LYS A 81 -4.70 19.07 -32.18
CA LYS A 81 -3.98 20.33 -32.39
C LYS A 81 -4.79 21.49 -31.80
N ILE A 82 -4.21 22.20 -30.84
CA ILE A 82 -4.78 23.40 -30.23
C ILE A 82 -3.99 24.61 -30.69
N GLU A 83 -4.66 25.66 -31.14
CA GLU A 83 -4.03 26.94 -31.49
C GLU A 83 -4.67 28.06 -30.68
N LEU A 84 -3.84 28.78 -29.93
CA LEU A 84 -4.27 29.78 -28.97
C LEU A 84 -3.57 31.12 -29.25
N PRO A 85 -4.22 32.01 -30.03
CA PRO A 85 -3.71 33.36 -30.24
C PRO A 85 -3.79 34.19 -28.96
N ILE A 86 -2.72 34.90 -28.62
CA ILE A 86 -2.69 35.81 -27.46
C ILE A 86 -3.70 36.94 -27.67
N SER A 87 -4.35 37.37 -26.58
CA SER A 87 -5.36 38.43 -26.56
C SER A 87 -6.63 38.16 -27.37
N SER A 88 -6.81 36.94 -27.88
CA SER A 88 -8.04 36.47 -28.53
C SER A 88 -8.92 35.73 -27.52
N LYS A 89 -10.25 35.91 -27.62
CA LYS A 89 -11.23 35.01 -26.97
C LYS A 89 -11.53 33.77 -27.81
N ILE A 90 -10.95 33.65 -29.00
CA ILE A 90 -11.17 32.53 -29.91
C ILE A 90 -9.86 31.74 -30.00
N ALA A 91 -9.95 30.47 -29.65
CA ALA A 91 -8.94 29.45 -29.90
C ALA A 91 -9.48 28.44 -30.93
N THR A 92 -8.63 27.54 -31.43
CA THR A 92 -9.09 26.42 -32.26
C THR A 92 -8.61 25.08 -31.72
N LYS A 93 -9.43 24.04 -31.87
CA LYS A 93 -9.09 22.62 -31.68
C LYS A 93 -9.38 21.89 -32.99
N ASN A 94 -8.36 21.32 -33.62
CA ASN A 94 -8.47 20.64 -34.91
C ASN A 94 -9.17 21.50 -35.98
N GLY A 95 -8.88 22.81 -35.99
CA GLY A 95 -9.49 23.79 -36.89
C GLY A 95 -10.89 24.29 -36.48
N LYS A 96 -11.57 23.64 -35.52
CA LYS A 96 -12.87 24.10 -34.99
C LYS A 96 -12.67 25.19 -33.94
N GLN A 97 -13.42 26.28 -34.04
CA GLN A 97 -13.34 27.41 -33.10
C GLN A 97 -13.92 27.05 -31.72
N ILE A 98 -13.24 27.52 -30.67
CA ILE A 98 -13.64 27.43 -29.27
C ILE A 98 -13.60 28.83 -28.65
N GLN A 99 -14.69 29.21 -27.98
CA GLN A 99 -14.82 30.48 -27.27
C GLN A 99 -14.25 30.35 -25.85
N LEU A 100 -13.37 31.27 -25.48
CA LEU A 100 -12.82 31.43 -24.14
C LEU A 100 -13.63 32.45 -23.35
N ASP A 101 -13.86 32.15 -22.07
CA ASP A 101 -14.44 33.12 -21.11
C ASP A 101 -13.55 34.37 -20.97
N THR A 102 -12.23 34.15 -20.93
CA THR A 102 -11.19 35.19 -20.80
C THR A 102 -10.05 34.91 -21.78
N PRO A 103 -9.53 35.93 -22.49
CA PRO A 103 -8.41 35.75 -23.41
C PRO A 103 -7.15 35.21 -22.73
N ALA A 104 -6.33 34.50 -23.49
CA ALA A 104 -4.95 34.25 -23.12
C ALA A 104 -4.18 35.58 -22.98
N THR A 105 -3.40 35.73 -21.91
CA THR A 105 -2.61 36.93 -21.62
C THR A 105 -1.15 36.57 -21.37
N ILE A 106 -0.25 37.55 -21.47
CA ILE A 106 1.15 37.40 -21.08
C ILE A 106 1.36 38.16 -19.78
N ILE A 107 1.79 37.44 -18.74
CA ILE A 107 2.16 38.01 -17.44
C ILE A 107 3.58 37.53 -17.14
N GLU A 108 4.48 38.46 -16.83
CA GLU A 108 5.88 38.16 -16.50
C GLU A 108 6.59 37.26 -17.54
N GLY A 109 6.27 37.47 -18.83
CA GLY A 109 6.85 36.68 -19.92
C GLY A 109 6.35 35.23 -20.03
N ARG A 110 5.27 34.88 -19.31
CA ARG A 110 4.57 33.60 -19.43
C ARG A 110 3.17 33.81 -20.00
N THR A 111 2.77 32.93 -20.91
CA THR A 111 1.40 32.91 -21.42
C THR A 111 0.51 32.23 -20.38
N LEU A 112 -0.41 33.00 -19.81
CA LEU A 112 -1.41 32.58 -18.84
C LEU A 112 -2.77 32.45 -19.53
N VAL A 113 -3.46 31.35 -19.27
CA VAL A 113 -4.69 30.98 -19.98
C VAL A 113 -5.68 30.38 -18.98
N PRO A 114 -7.01 30.39 -19.25
CA PRO A 114 -7.98 29.76 -18.35
C PRO A 114 -7.71 28.26 -18.21
N ALA A 115 -7.53 27.78 -16.98
CA ALA A 115 -7.20 26.37 -16.71
C ALA A 115 -8.21 25.39 -17.32
N ARG A 116 -9.50 25.74 -17.22
CA ARG A 116 -10.61 24.97 -17.78
C ARG A 116 -10.47 24.73 -19.28
N PHE A 117 -10.13 25.76 -20.05
CA PHE A 117 -9.98 25.63 -21.50
C PHE A 117 -8.88 24.64 -21.88
N ILE A 118 -7.71 24.72 -21.22
CA ILE A 118 -6.59 23.81 -21.50
C ILE A 118 -7.03 22.37 -21.35
N ALA A 119 -7.51 22.06 -20.15
CA ALA A 119 -7.78 20.73 -19.69
C ALA A 119 -8.94 20.11 -20.49
N GLU A 120 -10.07 20.80 -20.60
CA GLU A 120 -11.24 20.27 -21.32
C GLU A 120 -10.96 20.12 -22.83
N SER A 121 -10.11 20.98 -23.42
CA SER A 121 -9.75 20.87 -24.84
C SER A 121 -8.98 19.59 -25.16
N ILE A 122 -8.34 18.97 -24.17
CA ILE A 122 -7.67 17.66 -24.31
C ILE A 122 -8.41 16.55 -23.55
N GLY A 123 -9.67 16.80 -23.17
CA GLY A 123 -10.56 15.84 -22.52
C GLY A 123 -10.56 15.92 -20.98
N ALA A 124 -9.58 16.52 -20.33
CA ALA A 124 -9.47 16.54 -18.87
C ALA A 124 -10.63 17.32 -18.17
N LYS A 125 -11.04 16.85 -16.99
CA LYS A 125 -11.98 17.52 -16.08
C LYS A 125 -11.25 18.56 -15.22
N VAL A 126 -11.94 19.65 -14.86
CA VAL A 126 -11.38 20.71 -13.99
C VAL A 126 -12.30 21.05 -12.82
N GLY A 127 -11.80 20.82 -11.61
CA GLY A 127 -12.40 21.22 -10.34
C GLY A 127 -11.70 22.42 -9.68
N TRP A 128 -12.38 22.99 -8.68
CA TRP A 128 -11.86 24.06 -7.84
C TRP A 128 -12.12 23.74 -6.36
N ASN A 129 -11.06 23.60 -5.57
CA ASN A 129 -11.17 23.53 -4.11
C ASN A 129 -11.05 24.95 -3.54
N GLY A 130 -12.17 25.48 -3.04
CA GLY A 130 -12.23 26.83 -2.48
C GLY A 130 -11.50 26.99 -1.15
N THR A 131 -11.44 25.94 -0.34
CA THR A 131 -10.77 25.94 0.98
C THR A 131 -9.26 26.04 0.82
N THR A 132 -8.69 25.25 -0.10
CA THR A 132 -7.23 25.21 -0.33
C THR A 132 -6.77 26.09 -1.49
N ARG A 133 -7.70 26.74 -2.20
CA ARG A 133 -7.45 27.54 -3.43
C ARG A 133 -6.69 26.75 -4.49
N THR A 134 -7.12 25.51 -4.71
CA THR A 134 -6.46 24.58 -5.63
C THR A 134 -7.31 24.34 -6.87
N VAL A 135 -6.73 24.52 -8.05
CA VAL A 135 -7.28 23.97 -9.29
C VAL A 135 -6.92 22.49 -9.35
N LEU A 136 -7.93 21.63 -9.47
CA LEU A 136 -7.76 20.19 -9.64
C LEU A 136 -8.02 19.87 -11.10
N ILE A 137 -7.04 19.32 -11.80
CA ILE A 137 -7.17 18.85 -13.17
C ILE A 137 -7.03 17.34 -13.16
N THR A 138 -8.03 16.65 -13.68
CA THR A 138 -8.04 15.19 -13.82
C THR A 138 -8.07 14.90 -15.31
N SER A 139 -7.02 14.29 -15.86
CA SER A 139 -6.98 13.95 -17.27
C SER A 139 -8.06 12.93 -17.63
N ASN A 140 -8.68 13.04 -18.82
CA ASN A 140 -9.55 11.98 -19.38
C ASN A 140 -8.72 10.86 -20.02
N ASN A 141 -7.42 10.81 -19.74
CA ASN A 141 -6.77 9.53 -19.73
C ASN A 141 -7.44 8.77 -18.57
N LYS A 142 -8.51 8.00 -18.87
CA LYS A 142 -8.63 6.68 -18.24
C LYS A 142 -7.22 6.14 -18.31
N ASN A 143 -6.51 6.16 -17.19
CA ASN A 143 -5.09 5.95 -17.24
C ASN A 143 -4.92 4.60 -17.93
N ASN A 144 -4.09 4.52 -18.97
CA ASN A 144 -3.49 3.24 -19.38
C ASN A 144 -2.56 2.70 -18.27
N LYS A 145 -2.89 2.97 -17.00
CA LYS A 145 -2.21 2.51 -15.82
C LYS A 145 -3.20 1.57 -15.17
N MET A 146 -2.96 0.31 -15.46
CA MET A 146 -3.42 -0.77 -14.62
C MET A 146 -2.59 -0.71 -13.34
N SER A 147 -3.22 -0.76 -12.18
CA SER A 147 -2.54 -0.92 -10.90
C SER A 147 -3.02 -2.17 -10.19
N VAL A 148 -2.06 -2.90 -9.62
CA VAL A 148 -2.30 -4.07 -8.77
C VAL A 148 -1.76 -3.74 -7.39
N HIS A 149 -2.64 -3.74 -6.40
CA HIS A 149 -2.39 -3.37 -5.03
C HIS A 149 -2.38 -4.65 -4.20
N PHE A 150 -1.21 -5.06 -3.74
CA PHE A 150 -1.04 -6.09 -2.73
C PHE A 150 -1.18 -5.38 -1.37
N ILE A 151 -2.34 -5.52 -0.76
CA ILE A 151 -2.71 -4.78 0.45
C ILE A 151 -2.06 -5.48 1.64
N ASP A 152 -1.41 -4.71 2.50
CA ASP A 152 -0.86 -5.21 3.76
C ASP A 152 -2.00 -5.42 4.77
N VAL A 153 -2.43 -6.67 4.85
CA VAL A 153 -3.42 -7.20 5.80
C VAL A 153 -2.76 -8.18 6.77
N GLY A 154 -1.45 -8.10 6.96
CA GLY A 154 -0.68 -9.03 7.80
C GLY A 154 -0.44 -10.38 7.11
N GLN A 155 -0.56 -11.47 7.87
CA GLN A 155 -0.40 -12.83 7.35
C GLN A 155 -1.68 -13.27 6.64
N ALA A 156 -1.87 -12.75 5.42
CA ALA A 156 -3.08 -12.91 4.64
C ALA A 156 -2.91 -12.36 3.22
N ASP A 157 -3.88 -12.68 2.36
CA ASP A 157 -3.97 -12.16 0.99
C ASP A 157 -5.15 -11.19 0.84
N SER A 158 -4.86 -10.02 0.26
CA SER A 158 -5.88 -9.17 -0.36
C SER A 158 -5.23 -8.37 -1.49
N ILE A 159 -5.73 -8.57 -2.70
CA ILE A 159 -5.18 -7.97 -3.92
C ILE A 159 -6.27 -7.24 -4.67
N PHE A 160 -6.06 -5.94 -4.91
CA PHE A 160 -6.99 -5.10 -5.67
C PHE A 160 -6.38 -4.70 -7.02
N ILE A 161 -7.10 -4.95 -8.11
CA ILE A 161 -6.70 -4.62 -9.48
C ILE A 161 -7.65 -3.54 -10.01
N ASP A 162 -7.09 -2.41 -10.43
CA ASP A 162 -7.82 -1.24 -10.92
C ASP A 162 -7.24 -0.81 -12.27
N ASN A 163 -8.10 -0.66 -13.28
CA ASN A 163 -7.74 -0.09 -14.58
C ASN A 163 -8.41 1.26 -14.88
N GLY A 164 -9.12 1.81 -13.90
CA GLY A 164 -9.88 3.05 -13.89
C GLY A 164 -11.35 2.90 -14.26
N ASP A 165 -11.76 1.74 -14.77
CA ASP A 165 -13.14 1.43 -15.18
C ASP A 165 -13.62 0.03 -14.81
N TYR A 166 -12.72 -0.81 -14.29
CA TYR A 166 -12.95 -2.22 -14.03
C TYR A 166 -12.08 -2.61 -12.84
N ASP A 167 -12.75 -3.03 -11.77
CA ASP A 167 -12.21 -3.28 -10.45
C ASP A 167 -12.36 -4.76 -10.12
N ILE A 168 -11.24 -5.37 -9.71
CA ILE A 168 -11.19 -6.77 -9.30
C ILE A 168 -10.59 -6.85 -7.90
N LEU A 169 -11.23 -7.61 -7.02
CA LEU A 169 -10.70 -7.93 -5.71
C LEU A 169 -10.46 -9.44 -5.61
N ILE A 170 -9.23 -9.85 -5.32
CA ILE A 170 -8.87 -11.23 -5.02
C ILE A 170 -8.57 -11.28 -3.52
N ASP A 171 -9.41 -12.01 -2.79
CA ASP A 171 -9.35 -12.16 -1.34
C ASP A 171 -9.43 -10.84 -0.54
N ALA A 172 -9.70 -10.92 0.76
CA ALA A 172 -9.89 -9.76 1.64
C ALA A 172 -9.27 -9.95 3.03
N GLY A 173 -8.27 -10.81 3.13
CA GLY A 173 -7.54 -11.11 4.34
C GLY A 173 -8.37 -11.78 5.44
N ASN A 174 -7.92 -11.63 6.68
CA ASN A 174 -8.52 -12.24 7.86
C ASN A 174 -9.91 -11.64 8.16
N ASN A 175 -10.69 -12.28 9.03
CA ASN A 175 -12.00 -11.76 9.47
C ASN A 175 -11.89 -10.34 10.08
N GLY A 176 -10.72 -10.01 10.63
CA GLY A 176 -10.43 -8.69 11.23
C GLY A 176 -10.07 -7.59 10.23
N ASP A 177 -9.80 -7.95 8.97
CA ASP A 177 -9.20 -7.03 7.99
C ASP A 177 -10.23 -6.38 7.05
N GLY A 178 -11.47 -6.86 7.05
CA GLY A 178 -12.53 -6.38 6.15
C GLY A 178 -12.71 -4.85 6.18
N ASP A 179 -12.78 -4.23 7.35
CA ASP A 179 -12.90 -2.77 7.48
C ASP A 179 -11.66 -2.03 6.94
N LEU A 180 -10.46 -2.59 7.12
CA LEU A 180 -9.21 -2.02 6.60
C LEU A 180 -9.23 -2.01 5.07
N VAL A 181 -9.62 -3.13 4.45
CA VAL A 181 -9.72 -3.27 3.00
C VAL A 181 -10.83 -2.35 2.46
N VAL A 182 -12.00 -2.31 3.10
CA VAL A 182 -13.09 -1.38 2.72
C VAL A 182 -12.63 0.07 2.75
N ASP A 183 -11.94 0.48 3.82
CA ASP A 183 -11.41 1.83 3.94
C ASP A 183 -10.31 2.12 2.91
N TYR A 184 -9.55 1.11 2.52
CA TYR A 184 -8.55 1.22 1.45
C TYR A 184 -9.21 1.48 0.09
N LEU A 185 -10.17 0.64 -0.31
CA LEU A 185 -10.90 0.77 -1.58
C LEU A 185 -11.68 2.09 -1.65
N LYS A 186 -12.34 2.51 -0.56
CA LYS A 186 -13.03 3.82 -0.50
C LYS A 186 -12.07 5.01 -0.70
N ARG A 187 -10.80 4.91 -0.25
CA ARG A 187 -9.80 5.96 -0.50
C ARG A 187 -9.33 6.00 -1.95
N LEU A 188 -9.47 4.89 -2.68
CA LEU A 188 -9.25 4.83 -4.13
C LEU A 188 -10.45 5.30 -4.94
N GLU A 189 -11.55 5.67 -4.27
CA GLU A 189 -12.81 6.10 -4.89
C GLU A 189 -13.51 4.98 -5.68
N THR A 190 -13.23 3.71 -5.36
CA THR A 190 -13.95 2.52 -5.87
C THR A 190 -15.44 2.63 -5.59
N ASP A 191 -16.28 2.39 -6.60
CA ASP A 191 -17.74 2.44 -6.51
C ASP A 191 -18.38 1.05 -6.49
N ASP A 192 -18.06 0.18 -7.44
CA ASP A 192 -18.42 -1.23 -7.45
C ASP A 192 -17.24 -2.14 -7.83
N ILE A 193 -17.43 -3.45 -7.66
CA ILE A 193 -16.41 -4.46 -7.96
C ILE A 193 -17.00 -5.38 -9.02
N GLU A 194 -16.44 -5.37 -10.23
CA GLU A 194 -16.94 -6.22 -11.30
C GLU A 194 -16.63 -7.71 -11.05
N VAL A 195 -15.47 -8.03 -10.47
CA VAL A 195 -15.10 -9.41 -10.13
C VAL A 195 -14.50 -9.47 -8.74
N MET A 196 -15.11 -10.27 -7.87
CA MET A 196 -14.52 -10.72 -6.62
C MET A 196 -14.09 -12.18 -6.78
N VAL A 197 -12.88 -12.51 -6.36
CA VAL A 197 -12.37 -13.88 -6.33
C VAL A 197 -12.16 -14.28 -4.87
N ALA A 198 -12.77 -15.39 -4.45
CA ALA A 198 -12.50 -16.10 -3.22
C ALA A 198 -11.63 -17.31 -3.56
N THR A 199 -10.32 -17.23 -3.30
CA THR A 199 -9.38 -18.25 -3.79
C THR A 199 -9.65 -19.61 -3.16
N HIS A 200 -9.70 -19.69 -1.84
CA HIS A 200 -10.05 -20.90 -1.10
C HIS A 200 -10.58 -20.55 0.30
N ALA A 201 -11.16 -21.52 0.99
CA ALA A 201 -11.98 -21.27 2.18
C ALA A 201 -11.22 -20.94 3.48
N HIS A 202 -9.89 -20.73 3.43
CA HIS A 202 -9.13 -20.34 4.61
C HIS A 202 -9.38 -18.88 5.01
N GLU A 203 -9.19 -18.64 6.30
CA GLU A 203 -9.64 -17.41 6.95
C GLU A 203 -8.83 -16.19 6.54
N ASP A 204 -7.54 -16.36 6.30
CA ASP A 204 -6.59 -15.37 5.81
C ASP A 204 -6.77 -15.00 4.33
N HIS A 205 -7.81 -15.54 3.68
CA HIS A 205 -8.22 -15.24 2.31
C HIS A 205 -9.64 -14.69 2.27
N ILE A 206 -10.63 -15.51 2.70
CA ILE A 206 -12.04 -15.16 2.58
C ILE A 206 -12.60 -14.38 3.78
N GLY A 207 -11.81 -14.21 4.83
CA GLY A 207 -12.23 -13.64 6.12
C GLY A 207 -12.90 -12.29 6.02
N GLY A 208 -12.33 -11.36 5.24
CA GLY A 208 -12.89 -10.02 5.06
C GLY A 208 -13.99 -9.90 4.00
N LEU A 209 -14.28 -10.96 3.21
CA LEU A 209 -15.12 -10.84 2.01
C LEU A 209 -16.59 -10.54 2.32
N ASP A 210 -17.11 -11.03 3.45
CA ASP A 210 -18.47 -10.72 3.91
C ASP A 210 -18.65 -9.21 4.15
N THR A 211 -17.62 -8.56 4.68
CA THR A 211 -17.57 -7.13 4.96
C THR A 211 -17.46 -6.32 3.67
N ILE A 212 -16.73 -6.83 2.67
CA ILE A 212 -16.68 -6.23 1.32
C ILE A 212 -18.07 -6.27 0.66
N LEU A 213 -18.74 -7.43 0.69
CA LEU A 213 -20.07 -7.62 0.10
C LEU A 213 -21.15 -6.75 0.79
N GLN A 214 -20.94 -6.36 2.05
CA GLN A 214 -21.80 -5.39 2.73
C GLN A 214 -21.53 -3.94 2.31
N ALA A 215 -20.31 -3.63 1.85
CA ALA A 215 -19.85 -2.28 1.57
C ALA A 215 -19.90 -1.88 0.09
N PHE A 216 -19.74 -2.85 -0.82
CA PHE A 216 -19.67 -2.64 -2.27
C PHE A 216 -20.66 -3.55 -2.98
N LYS A 217 -21.19 -3.08 -4.11
CA LYS A 217 -21.90 -3.95 -5.06
C LYS A 217 -20.85 -4.82 -5.76
N VAL A 218 -21.12 -6.12 -5.86
CA VAL A 218 -20.24 -7.07 -6.58
C VAL A 218 -21.01 -7.71 -7.73
N GLU A 219 -20.49 -7.64 -8.95
CA GLU A 219 -21.20 -8.16 -10.13
C GLU A 219 -20.97 -9.66 -10.37
N ASN A 220 -19.75 -10.14 -10.16
CA ASN A 220 -19.39 -11.55 -10.31
C ASN A 220 -18.56 -11.98 -9.10
N ILE A 221 -18.92 -13.11 -8.50
CA ILE A 221 -18.18 -13.76 -7.43
C ILE A 221 -17.67 -15.09 -7.99
N VAL A 222 -16.36 -15.22 -8.13
CA VAL A 222 -15.68 -16.45 -8.52
C VAL A 222 -15.20 -17.16 -7.27
N ASP A 223 -15.53 -18.42 -7.14
CA ASP A 223 -15.28 -19.25 -5.96
C ASP A 223 -14.79 -20.63 -6.38
N SER A 224 -13.92 -21.25 -5.58
CA SER A 224 -13.43 -22.63 -5.78
C SER A 224 -14.55 -23.69 -5.83
N GLY A 225 -15.74 -23.37 -5.33
CA GLY A 225 -16.87 -24.30 -5.19
C GLY A 225 -16.70 -25.31 -4.05
N GLN A 226 -15.58 -25.28 -3.32
CA GLN A 226 -15.29 -26.23 -2.26
C GLN A 226 -15.99 -25.85 -0.95
N GLU A 227 -16.83 -26.75 -0.44
CA GLU A 227 -17.46 -26.56 0.86
C GLU A 227 -16.44 -26.67 2.00
N TYR A 228 -16.56 -25.79 2.99
CA TYR A 228 -15.67 -25.80 4.16
C TYR A 228 -16.45 -25.58 5.45
N SER A 229 -16.11 -26.34 6.50
CA SER A 229 -16.80 -26.26 7.79
C SER A 229 -16.10 -25.27 8.72
N SER A 230 -16.29 -23.98 8.47
CA SER A 230 -15.80 -22.91 9.34
C SER A 230 -16.83 -21.79 9.46
N LYS A 231 -16.76 -21.03 10.56
CA LYS A 231 -17.65 -19.87 10.74
C LYS A 231 -17.38 -18.81 9.67
N THR A 232 -16.13 -18.62 9.31
CA THR A 232 -15.71 -17.70 8.25
C THR A 232 -16.32 -18.07 6.89
N TYR A 233 -16.28 -19.35 6.50
CA TYR A 233 -16.89 -19.79 5.25
C TYR A 233 -18.42 -19.62 5.28
N GLU A 234 -19.07 -19.92 6.41
CA GLU A 234 -20.50 -19.67 6.59
C GLU A 234 -20.87 -18.18 6.43
N ASP A 235 -20.11 -17.28 7.04
CA ASP A 235 -20.36 -15.83 6.97
C ASP A 235 -20.15 -15.30 5.55
N TYR A 236 -19.07 -15.71 4.89
CA TYR A 236 -18.81 -15.39 3.47
C TYR A 236 -19.91 -15.91 2.56
N ILE A 237 -20.25 -17.21 2.61
CA ILE A 237 -21.18 -17.80 1.66
C ILE A 237 -22.61 -17.26 1.84
N ASP A 238 -23.02 -16.95 3.07
CA ASP A 238 -24.30 -16.30 3.36
C ASP A 238 -24.34 -14.87 2.81
N ALA A 239 -23.25 -14.10 2.94
CA ALA A 239 -23.13 -12.78 2.33
C ALA A 239 -23.16 -12.86 0.79
N ALA A 240 -22.36 -13.76 0.20
CA ALA A 240 -22.26 -13.94 -1.25
C ALA A 240 -23.60 -14.34 -1.88
N LYS A 241 -24.33 -15.28 -1.26
CA LYS A 241 -25.68 -15.67 -1.70
C LYS A 241 -26.74 -14.60 -1.47
N SER A 242 -26.50 -13.67 -0.55
CA SER A 242 -27.40 -12.55 -0.27
C SER A 242 -27.18 -11.36 -1.21
N GLU A 243 -26.06 -11.31 -1.92
CA GLU A 243 -25.74 -10.23 -2.85
C GLU A 243 -26.63 -10.27 -4.08
N LYS A 244 -27.40 -9.21 -4.29
CA LYS A 244 -28.47 -9.19 -5.29
C LYS A 244 -27.91 -8.86 -6.67
N ASN A 245 -28.28 -9.68 -7.65
CA ASN A 245 -27.86 -9.55 -9.05
C ASN A 245 -26.35 -9.79 -9.26
N SER A 246 -25.67 -10.43 -8.31
CA SER A 246 -24.35 -11.00 -8.53
C SER A 246 -24.46 -12.36 -9.23
N ASN A 247 -23.51 -12.66 -10.12
CA ASN A 247 -23.32 -13.99 -10.67
C ASN A 247 -22.36 -14.75 -9.77
N PHE A 248 -22.81 -15.87 -9.19
CA PHE A 248 -21.93 -16.79 -8.48
C PHE A 248 -21.39 -17.83 -9.46
N ILE A 249 -20.07 -17.92 -9.60
CA ILE A 249 -19.37 -18.62 -10.67
C ILE A 249 -18.32 -19.55 -10.06
N GLU A 250 -18.31 -20.82 -10.49
CA GLU A 250 -17.22 -21.76 -10.16
C GLU A 250 -15.98 -21.47 -11.02
N ASP A 251 -14.80 -21.81 -10.52
CA ASP A 251 -13.45 -21.52 -11.03
C ASP A 251 -13.02 -22.23 -12.34
N LYS A 252 -13.95 -22.39 -13.27
CA LYS A 252 -13.69 -22.94 -14.61
C LYS A 252 -12.88 -21.97 -15.47
N ASP A 253 -12.15 -22.52 -16.45
CA ASP A 253 -11.40 -21.72 -17.44
C ASP A 253 -12.30 -20.64 -18.07
N MET A 254 -12.04 -19.37 -17.74
CA MET A 254 -12.84 -18.24 -18.23
C MET A 254 -12.04 -16.94 -18.29
N SER A 255 -12.63 -15.90 -18.89
CA SER A 255 -11.97 -14.60 -19.04
C SER A 255 -12.96 -13.44 -18.94
N PHE A 256 -12.53 -12.38 -18.27
CA PHE A 256 -13.21 -11.11 -18.14
C PHE A 256 -12.44 -10.06 -18.95
N ASP A 257 -13.10 -9.49 -19.98
CA ASP A 257 -12.53 -8.40 -20.77
C ASP A 257 -12.66 -7.10 -19.98
N MET A 258 -11.54 -6.62 -19.46
CA MET A 258 -11.47 -5.37 -18.70
C MET A 258 -11.34 -4.14 -19.64
N GLY A 259 -11.31 -4.35 -20.96
CA GLY A 259 -11.07 -3.31 -21.95
C GLY A 259 -9.59 -2.90 -22.05
N ASN A 260 -9.28 -2.03 -23.01
CA ASN A 260 -7.91 -1.49 -23.22
C ASN A 260 -6.81 -2.55 -23.44
N ASN A 261 -7.15 -3.74 -23.94
CA ASN A 261 -6.29 -4.92 -24.06
C ASN A 261 -5.86 -5.51 -22.70
N ALA A 262 -6.68 -5.35 -21.66
CA ALA A 262 -6.54 -6.05 -20.39
C ALA A 262 -7.58 -7.17 -20.31
N VAL A 263 -7.14 -8.37 -19.93
CA VAL A 263 -8.00 -9.53 -19.72
C VAL A 263 -7.63 -10.17 -18.39
N PHE A 264 -8.61 -10.37 -17.51
CA PHE A 264 -8.44 -11.17 -16.31
C PHE A 264 -8.95 -12.58 -16.57
N LYS A 265 -8.14 -13.60 -16.31
CA LYS A 265 -8.40 -15.00 -16.64
C LYS A 265 -8.48 -15.81 -15.35
N ILE A 266 -9.43 -16.74 -15.30
CA ILE A 266 -9.44 -17.83 -14.31
C ILE A 266 -8.87 -19.06 -15.02
N ILE A 267 -7.98 -19.77 -14.34
CA ILE A 267 -7.26 -20.95 -14.83
C ILE A 267 -7.66 -22.12 -13.94
N GLU A 268 -8.38 -23.08 -14.49
CA GLU A 268 -8.88 -24.25 -13.75
C GLU A 268 -7.73 -25.21 -13.41
N THR A 269 -7.54 -25.54 -12.13
CA THR A 269 -6.50 -26.48 -11.65
C THR A 269 -7.07 -27.68 -10.90
N GLY A 270 -8.29 -28.08 -11.24
CA GLY A 270 -8.98 -29.22 -10.63
C GLY A 270 -9.71 -28.86 -9.33
N ASP A 271 -10.52 -29.80 -8.83
CA ASP A 271 -11.39 -29.61 -7.66
C ASP A 271 -11.36 -30.82 -6.70
N GLY A 272 -11.81 -30.59 -5.46
CA GLY A 272 -12.07 -31.65 -4.49
C GLY A 272 -10.82 -32.23 -3.82
N TYR A 273 -9.72 -31.47 -3.77
CA TYR A 273 -8.50 -31.88 -3.07
C TYR A 273 -8.70 -31.87 -1.55
N GLU A 274 -8.02 -32.79 -0.84
CA GLU A 274 -8.12 -32.88 0.63
C GLU A 274 -7.51 -31.65 1.32
N ASN A 275 -6.41 -31.15 0.77
CA ASN A 275 -5.81 -29.90 1.21
C ASN A 275 -6.61 -28.72 0.67
N THR A 276 -7.05 -27.81 1.54
CA THR A 276 -7.90 -26.69 1.14
C THR A 276 -7.13 -25.69 0.28
N ASN A 277 -5.82 -25.55 0.50
CA ASN A 277 -4.93 -24.71 -0.30
C ASN A 277 -4.92 -25.09 -1.78
N ASP A 278 -4.97 -26.40 -2.06
CA ASP A 278 -4.91 -26.97 -3.41
C ASP A 278 -6.21 -26.80 -4.19
N ASN A 279 -7.26 -26.28 -3.55
CA ASN A 279 -8.48 -25.84 -4.22
C ASN A 279 -8.46 -24.32 -4.52
N SER A 280 -7.29 -23.67 -4.48
CA SER A 280 -7.16 -22.24 -4.77
C SER A 280 -7.59 -21.90 -6.20
N VAL A 281 -8.46 -20.90 -6.35
CA VAL A 281 -8.76 -20.29 -7.65
C VAL A 281 -7.52 -19.60 -8.21
N ILE A 282 -6.94 -20.18 -9.26
CA ILE A 282 -5.79 -19.59 -9.95
C ILE A 282 -6.28 -18.55 -10.96
N SER A 283 -5.68 -17.38 -10.95
CA SER A 283 -6.04 -16.31 -11.86
C SER A 283 -4.84 -15.59 -12.45
N MET A 284 -5.04 -14.98 -13.62
CA MET A 284 -3.98 -14.29 -14.34
C MET A 284 -4.50 -12.99 -14.96
N LEU A 285 -3.75 -11.90 -14.75
CA LEU A 285 -3.97 -10.65 -15.45
C LEU A 285 -3.04 -10.58 -16.67
N ASP A 286 -3.62 -10.53 -17.86
CA ASP A 286 -2.93 -10.31 -19.13
C ASP A 286 -3.20 -8.86 -19.57
N TYR A 287 -2.16 -8.01 -19.53
CA TYR A 287 -2.24 -6.62 -19.98
C TYR A 287 -1.13 -6.29 -20.97
N LYS A 288 -1.44 -6.50 -22.27
CA LYS A 288 -0.55 -6.28 -23.41
C LYS A 288 0.65 -7.22 -23.40
N ASP A 289 1.81 -6.72 -23.01
CA ASP A 289 3.07 -7.47 -22.98
C ASP A 289 3.43 -7.87 -21.53
N ILE A 290 2.50 -7.71 -20.57
CA ILE A 290 2.73 -7.96 -19.14
C ILE A 290 1.70 -8.97 -18.63
N GLU A 291 2.18 -10.05 -18.04
CA GLU A 291 1.38 -11.09 -17.40
C GLU A 291 1.65 -11.13 -15.89
N ILE A 292 0.59 -11.20 -15.08
CA ILE A 292 0.68 -11.34 -13.62
C ILE A 292 -0.12 -12.55 -13.19
N LEU A 293 0.51 -13.47 -12.47
CA LEU A 293 -0.10 -14.71 -12.00
C LEU A 293 -0.40 -14.63 -10.50
N PHE A 294 -1.63 -14.98 -10.12
CA PHE A 294 -2.12 -15.07 -8.75
C PHE A 294 -2.47 -16.53 -8.45
N THR A 295 -1.77 -17.12 -7.49
CA THR A 295 -1.81 -18.58 -7.24
C THR A 295 -2.58 -18.98 -5.99
N GLY A 296 -3.11 -18.01 -5.23
CA GLY A 296 -3.64 -18.27 -3.90
C GLY A 296 -2.59 -19.01 -3.06
N ASP A 297 -2.99 -20.15 -2.52
CA ASP A 297 -2.12 -21.01 -1.70
C ASP A 297 -1.77 -22.35 -2.35
N MET A 298 -1.98 -22.48 -3.66
CA MET A 298 -1.67 -23.70 -4.43
C MET A 298 -0.27 -24.26 -4.10
N GLU A 299 -0.20 -25.55 -3.75
CA GLU A 299 1.05 -26.22 -3.37
C GLU A 299 1.73 -26.94 -4.56
N ASP A 300 2.96 -27.38 -4.32
CA ASP A 300 3.91 -27.89 -5.32
C ASP A 300 3.37 -29.05 -6.16
N ASP A 301 2.47 -29.89 -5.63
CA ASP A 301 1.90 -31.03 -6.34
C ASP A 301 0.90 -30.57 -7.41
N ILE A 302 0.03 -29.61 -7.11
CA ILE A 302 -0.89 -29.01 -8.07
C ILE A 302 -0.12 -28.15 -9.08
N GLU A 303 0.88 -27.38 -8.64
CA GLU A 303 1.79 -26.67 -9.54
C GLU A 303 2.36 -27.62 -10.59
N THR A 304 2.88 -28.77 -10.15
CA THR A 304 3.50 -29.79 -10.98
C THR A 304 2.50 -30.43 -11.95
N GLU A 305 1.29 -30.77 -11.48
CA GLU A 305 0.24 -31.38 -12.29
C GLU A 305 -0.19 -30.45 -13.45
N TYR A 306 -0.30 -29.15 -13.17
CA TYR A 306 -0.81 -28.15 -14.12
C TYR A 306 0.26 -27.30 -14.81
N LEU A 307 1.56 -27.63 -14.69
CA LEU A 307 2.68 -26.91 -15.35
C LEU A 307 2.42 -26.57 -16.82
N HIS A 308 1.75 -27.47 -17.55
CA HIS A 308 1.44 -27.33 -18.97
C HIS A 308 0.46 -26.19 -19.32
N LYS A 309 -0.22 -25.62 -18.32
CA LYS A 309 -1.10 -24.45 -18.47
C LYS A 309 -0.36 -23.12 -18.37
N PHE A 310 0.88 -23.12 -17.86
CA PHE A 310 1.63 -21.90 -17.60
C PHE A 310 2.78 -21.69 -18.59
N SER A 311 3.15 -20.43 -18.76
CA SER A 311 4.27 -19.97 -19.58
C SER A 311 5.03 -18.87 -18.84
N ASP A 312 5.92 -18.16 -19.53
CA ASP A 312 6.60 -16.94 -19.04
C ASP A 312 5.57 -15.98 -18.41
N ILE A 313 5.85 -15.46 -17.21
CA ILE A 313 5.00 -14.54 -16.43
C ILE A 313 5.89 -13.42 -15.91
N ASP A 314 5.48 -12.15 -15.97
CA ASP A 314 6.33 -11.06 -15.48
C ASP A 314 6.32 -10.91 -13.95
N VAL A 315 5.15 -11.04 -13.35
CA VAL A 315 4.96 -10.86 -11.90
C VAL A 315 4.23 -12.06 -11.31
N LEU A 316 4.85 -12.69 -10.32
CA LEU A 316 4.24 -13.74 -9.52
C LEU A 316 3.78 -13.18 -8.18
N LYS A 317 2.49 -13.33 -7.85
CA LYS A 317 2.07 -13.38 -6.44
C LYS A 317 2.47 -14.76 -5.91
N VAL A 318 3.47 -14.75 -5.03
CA VAL A 318 4.02 -15.97 -4.43
C VAL A 318 2.93 -16.67 -3.63
N GLY A 319 2.79 -17.97 -3.87
CA GLY A 319 1.77 -18.80 -3.25
C GLY A 319 1.99 -19.00 -1.76
N HIS A 320 0.92 -19.18 -1.01
CA HIS A 320 0.93 -19.61 0.39
C HIS A 320 1.83 -18.74 1.29
N HIS A 321 1.76 -17.44 1.04
CA HIS A 321 2.52 -16.39 1.73
C HIS A 321 4.05 -16.60 1.73
N GLY A 322 4.55 -17.42 0.80
CA GLY A 322 5.95 -17.81 0.76
C GLY A 322 6.29 -19.06 1.60
N SER A 323 5.35 -19.96 1.79
CA SER A 323 5.61 -21.33 2.28
C SER A 323 6.62 -22.04 1.38
N LYS A 324 7.37 -22.99 1.96
CA LYS A 324 8.23 -23.92 1.20
C LYS A 324 7.45 -24.99 0.43
N THR A 325 6.14 -25.12 0.67
CA THR A 325 5.25 -26.08 0.01
C THR A 325 4.68 -25.56 -1.29
N SER A 326 4.98 -24.31 -1.66
CA SER A 326 4.61 -23.70 -2.93
C SER A 326 5.84 -23.12 -3.62
N SER A 327 5.66 -22.69 -4.87
CA SER A 327 6.69 -22.14 -5.74
C SER A 327 7.87 -23.09 -5.92
N SER A 328 7.55 -24.32 -6.33
CA SER A 328 8.50 -25.37 -6.67
C SER A 328 9.53 -24.91 -7.71
N ASP A 329 10.71 -25.55 -7.71
CA ASP A 329 11.74 -25.23 -8.70
C ASP A 329 11.27 -25.51 -10.13
N GLU A 330 10.43 -26.54 -10.34
CA GLU A 330 9.87 -26.88 -11.65
C GLU A 330 8.93 -25.78 -12.15
N PHE A 331 8.04 -25.30 -11.28
CA PHE A 331 7.13 -24.20 -11.58
C PHE A 331 7.88 -22.90 -11.88
N LEU A 332 8.78 -22.47 -11.01
CA LEU A 332 9.58 -21.25 -11.21
C LEU A 332 10.46 -21.31 -12.48
N ASN A 333 10.88 -22.50 -12.91
CA ASN A 333 11.63 -22.68 -14.15
C ASN A 333 10.76 -22.60 -15.41
N VAL A 334 9.46 -22.86 -15.31
CA VAL A 334 8.49 -22.67 -16.40
C VAL A 334 8.09 -21.21 -16.51
N ILE A 335 7.70 -20.59 -15.40
CA ILE A 335 7.10 -19.23 -15.42
C ILE A 335 8.11 -18.08 -15.37
N LYS A 336 9.33 -18.33 -14.87
CA LYS A 336 10.49 -17.41 -14.94
C LYS A 336 10.19 -15.93 -14.64
N PRO A 337 9.62 -15.59 -13.47
CA PRO A 337 9.16 -14.24 -13.23
C PRO A 337 10.29 -13.26 -12.96
N GLU A 338 10.21 -12.04 -13.48
CA GLU A 338 11.15 -10.97 -13.13
C GLU A 338 10.90 -10.40 -11.73
N TYR A 339 9.64 -10.45 -11.28
CA TYR A 339 9.20 -9.90 -10.01
C TYR A 339 8.37 -10.93 -9.23
N ALA A 340 8.60 -10.99 -7.92
CA ALA A 340 7.82 -11.78 -6.99
C ALA A 340 7.29 -10.89 -5.86
N VAL A 341 5.99 -10.93 -5.60
CA VAL A 341 5.37 -10.25 -4.46
C VAL A 341 4.90 -11.28 -3.46
N ILE A 342 5.32 -11.14 -2.21
CA ILE A 342 4.95 -12.01 -1.10
C ILE A 342 4.04 -11.20 -0.16
N SER A 343 2.75 -11.56 -0.12
CA SER A 343 1.86 -11.06 0.93
C SER A 343 2.04 -11.93 2.16
N VAL A 344 2.60 -11.35 3.21
CA VAL A 344 3.05 -12.00 4.44
C VAL A 344 3.08 -10.98 5.58
N GLY A 345 2.89 -11.43 6.82
CA GLY A 345 2.89 -10.57 8.00
C GLY A 345 4.21 -10.54 8.77
N GLU A 346 4.58 -9.39 9.35
CA GLU A 346 5.85 -9.17 10.09
C GLU A 346 6.04 -10.13 11.27
N ASP A 347 4.93 -10.48 11.95
CA ASP A 347 4.90 -11.34 13.13
C ASP A 347 4.20 -12.70 12.86
N ASN A 348 4.28 -13.22 11.63
CA ASN A 348 3.64 -14.49 11.30
C ASN A 348 4.31 -15.67 12.04
N ARG A 349 3.48 -16.61 12.52
CA ARG A 349 3.93 -17.75 13.35
C ARG A 349 4.39 -18.96 12.51
N TYR A 350 4.27 -18.88 11.19
CA TYR A 350 4.55 -19.97 10.26
C TYR A 350 6.02 -20.00 9.83
N GLY A 351 6.75 -18.91 10.06
CA GLY A 351 8.12 -18.75 9.59
C GLY A 351 8.19 -18.39 8.11
N HIS A 352 7.11 -17.82 7.57
CA HIS A 352 7.04 -17.35 6.19
C HIS A 352 7.63 -15.93 6.06
N PRO A 353 8.16 -15.56 4.88
CA PRO A 353 8.50 -16.47 3.80
C PRO A 353 9.66 -17.38 4.22
N ASP A 354 9.60 -18.64 3.81
CA ASP A 354 10.63 -19.63 4.13
C ASP A 354 11.98 -19.23 3.51
N SER A 355 13.06 -19.43 4.25
CA SER A 355 14.40 -19.07 3.78
C SER A 355 14.82 -19.79 2.50
N GLU A 356 14.41 -21.05 2.32
CA GLU A 356 14.72 -21.82 1.11
C GLU A 356 14.00 -21.22 -0.11
N LEU A 357 12.77 -20.75 0.07
CA LEU A 357 12.05 -20.04 -0.99
C LEU A 357 12.75 -18.73 -1.35
N LEU A 358 13.16 -17.93 -0.36
CA LEU A 358 13.90 -16.69 -0.62
C LEU A 358 15.20 -16.97 -1.38
N ASP A 359 15.92 -18.04 -1.05
CA ASP A 359 17.12 -18.48 -1.77
C ASP A 359 16.80 -18.91 -3.21
N LYS A 360 15.69 -19.65 -3.43
CA LYS A 360 15.20 -20.04 -4.77
C LYS A 360 14.93 -18.81 -5.64
N LEU A 361 14.25 -17.79 -5.09
CA LEU A 361 13.94 -16.54 -5.80
C LEU A 361 15.22 -15.74 -6.09
N ASN A 362 16.08 -15.56 -5.09
CA ASN A 362 17.32 -14.79 -5.23
C ASN A 362 18.30 -15.43 -6.22
N SER A 363 18.42 -16.77 -6.23
CA SER A 363 19.32 -17.49 -7.16
C SER A 363 18.92 -17.35 -8.63
N ARG A 364 17.67 -16.94 -8.90
CA ARG A 364 17.10 -16.70 -10.24
C ARG A 364 17.08 -15.23 -10.64
N ASP A 365 17.67 -14.34 -9.84
CA ASP A 365 17.66 -12.88 -10.04
C ASP A 365 16.24 -12.28 -10.06
N ILE A 366 15.31 -12.91 -9.34
CA ILE A 366 13.93 -12.47 -9.19
C ILE A 366 13.90 -11.36 -8.14
N LYS A 367 13.30 -10.21 -8.50
CA LYS A 367 13.17 -9.08 -7.58
C LYS A 367 11.99 -9.31 -6.64
N VAL A 368 12.28 -9.44 -5.36
CA VAL A 368 11.28 -9.74 -4.34
C VAL A 368 10.75 -8.47 -3.68
N TYR A 369 9.44 -8.46 -3.44
CA TYR A 369 8.72 -7.45 -2.68
C TYR A 369 7.90 -8.13 -1.59
N ARG A 370 7.79 -7.53 -0.40
CA ARG A 370 7.09 -8.14 0.73
C ARG A 370 6.22 -7.13 1.46
N THR A 371 5.00 -7.51 1.83
CA THR A 371 4.09 -6.61 2.55
C THR A 371 4.54 -6.34 3.98
N ASP A 372 5.11 -7.33 4.68
CA ASP A 372 5.61 -7.15 6.05
C ASP A 372 6.74 -6.11 6.19
N GLU A 373 7.65 -6.05 5.21
CA GLU A 373 8.76 -5.08 5.25
C GLU A 373 8.38 -3.71 4.66
N GLN A 374 7.34 -3.64 3.81
CA GLN A 374 7.12 -2.50 2.92
C GLN A 374 5.71 -1.91 3.00
N GLY A 375 4.82 -2.51 3.79
CA GLY A 375 3.40 -2.23 3.78
C GLY A 375 2.78 -2.58 2.42
N ASN A 376 1.77 -1.82 1.99
CA ASN A 376 1.13 -2.03 0.69
C ASN A 376 2.16 -1.96 -0.46
N VAL A 377 2.22 -3.02 -1.26
CA VAL A 377 3.02 -3.06 -2.49
C VAL A 377 2.09 -2.79 -3.67
N ILE A 378 2.43 -1.80 -4.50
CA ILE A 378 1.59 -1.37 -5.62
C ILE A 378 2.40 -1.48 -6.90
N ALA A 379 2.01 -2.42 -7.76
CA ALA A 379 2.53 -2.55 -9.11
C ALA A 379 1.71 -1.69 -10.07
N THR A 380 2.34 -0.73 -10.75
CA THR A 380 1.72 0.09 -11.80
C THR A 380 2.25 -0.36 -13.17
N ILE A 381 1.34 -0.66 -14.09
CA ILE A 381 1.65 -1.20 -15.41
C ILE A 381 1.18 -0.21 -16.47
N ASN A 382 2.09 0.24 -17.33
CA ASN A 382 1.77 1.15 -18.45
C ASN A 382 1.54 0.41 -19.80
N GLY A 383 1.47 -0.91 -19.74
CA GLY A 383 1.35 -1.81 -20.89
C GLY A 383 2.67 -2.25 -21.53
N LYS A 384 3.82 -1.89 -20.94
CA LYS A 384 5.16 -2.33 -21.37
C LYS A 384 6.13 -2.57 -20.22
N THR A 385 5.92 -1.89 -19.11
CA THR A 385 6.81 -1.98 -17.94
C THR A 385 5.96 -2.02 -16.69
N VAL A 386 6.41 -2.81 -15.72
CA VAL A 386 5.94 -2.79 -14.34
C VAL A 386 6.85 -1.87 -13.52
N THR A 387 6.25 -1.00 -12.70
CA THR A 387 6.96 -0.19 -11.70
C THR A 387 6.28 -0.34 -10.35
N PHE A 388 7.06 -0.42 -9.28
CA PHE A 388 6.55 -0.56 -7.93
C PHE A 388 6.67 0.76 -7.15
N ASN A 389 5.83 0.95 -6.13
CA ASN A 389 5.88 2.09 -5.20
C ASN A 389 7.08 2.06 -4.23
N THR A 390 7.81 0.93 -4.20
CA THR A 390 8.97 0.67 -3.35
C THR A 390 10.07 -0.01 -4.15
N GLU A 391 11.27 -0.08 -3.59
CA GLU A 391 12.40 -0.83 -4.16
C GLU A 391 12.34 -2.31 -3.72
N PRO A 392 12.90 -3.26 -4.48
CA PRO A 392 12.96 -4.67 -4.07
C PRO A 392 13.64 -4.86 -2.71
N VAL A 393 13.18 -5.82 -1.92
CA VAL A 393 13.83 -6.18 -0.65
C VAL A 393 15.20 -6.81 -0.90
N LYS A 394 16.13 -6.58 0.04
CA LYS A 394 17.47 -7.18 -0.04
C LYS A 394 17.46 -8.53 0.67
N ILE A 395 17.49 -9.61 -0.11
CA ILE A 395 17.64 -10.95 0.45
C ILE A 395 19.09 -11.15 0.90
N LYS A 396 19.28 -11.66 2.13
CA LYS A 396 20.60 -11.92 2.70
C LYS A 396 21.37 -12.86 1.76
N GLY A 397 22.48 -12.38 1.19
CA GLY A 397 23.25 -13.09 0.16
C GLY A 397 23.70 -12.21 -1.02
N GLN A 398 23.14 -10.99 -1.14
CA GLN A 398 23.49 -10.04 -2.21
C GLN A 398 24.85 -9.32 -2.05
N ASP A 399 25.57 -9.49 -0.93
CA ASP A 399 26.96 -9.05 -0.78
C ASP A 399 27.95 -10.20 -1.00
N ASN A 400 28.04 -10.66 -2.25
CA ASN A 400 29.16 -11.49 -2.70
C ASN A 400 29.85 -10.87 -3.91
N ASN A 401 30.33 -9.64 -3.73
CA ASN A 401 31.52 -9.26 -4.46
C ASN A 401 32.67 -10.09 -3.88
N LYS A 402 33.11 -11.08 -4.66
CA LYS A 402 34.22 -11.99 -4.37
C LYS A 402 35.44 -11.19 -3.89
N ASP A 403 35.66 -11.15 -2.59
CA ASP A 403 37.02 -11.11 -2.06
C ASP A 403 37.33 -12.44 -1.38
N ASN A 404 38.41 -13.03 -1.88
CA ASN A 404 38.80 -14.39 -1.63
C ASN A 404 39.66 -14.39 -0.36
N SER A 405 39.06 -14.73 0.78
CA SER A 405 39.84 -15.12 1.95
C SER A 405 39.25 -16.39 2.56
N GLN A 406 39.91 -17.50 2.21
CA GLN A 406 39.89 -18.71 3.01
C GLN A 406 40.15 -18.36 4.48
N THR A 407 39.28 -18.80 5.38
CA THR A 407 39.72 -19.25 6.70
C THR A 407 38.82 -20.37 7.17
N THR A 408 39.48 -21.51 7.36
CA THR A 408 39.01 -22.74 7.96
C THR A 408 38.75 -22.59 9.46
N ASN A 409 37.88 -23.48 9.94
CA ASN A 409 37.87 -24.16 11.24
C ASN A 409 36.93 -23.68 12.36
N GLU A 410 36.10 -24.67 12.73
CA GLU A 410 35.89 -25.23 14.07
C GLU A 410 34.77 -24.65 14.96
N SER A 411 33.81 -25.55 15.19
CA SER A 411 32.89 -25.60 16.31
C SER A 411 33.62 -25.52 17.66
N THR A 412 33.24 -24.56 18.50
CA THR A 412 33.34 -24.63 19.96
C THR A 412 32.16 -23.92 20.62
N ASP A 413 31.43 -24.67 21.43
CA ASP A 413 30.37 -24.31 22.37
C ASP A 413 30.87 -23.25 23.40
N VAL A 414 30.14 -22.14 23.58
CA VAL A 414 30.42 -21.11 24.61
C VAL A 414 29.15 -20.81 25.39
N THR A 415 29.24 -21.03 26.69
CA THR A 415 28.18 -20.94 27.71
C THR A 415 27.68 -19.51 28.02
N LYS A 416 26.35 -19.38 28.17
CA LYS A 416 25.50 -18.30 28.72
C LYS A 416 26.19 -17.26 29.65
N GLU A 417 26.66 -16.14 29.11
CA GLU A 417 27.32 -15.04 29.86
C GLU A 417 26.33 -14.13 30.64
N VAL A 418 25.17 -13.85 30.05
CA VAL A 418 24.06 -13.07 30.65
C VAL A 418 22.81 -13.94 30.64
N SER A 419 22.10 -14.03 31.76
CA SER A 419 20.92 -14.89 31.83
C SER A 419 19.78 -14.36 32.67
N ILE A 420 18.56 -14.74 32.29
CA ILE A 420 17.35 -14.54 33.08
C ILE A 420 17.44 -15.46 34.30
N GLN A 421 17.37 -14.89 35.49
CA GLN A 421 17.49 -15.62 36.76
C GLN A 421 16.13 -16.03 37.32
N ASN A 422 15.13 -15.20 37.09
CA ASN A 422 13.78 -15.41 37.60
C ASN A 422 12.78 -14.49 36.87
N ILE A 423 11.55 -14.96 36.74
CA ILE A 423 10.37 -14.17 36.37
C ILE A 423 9.36 -14.30 37.52
N ASP A 424 9.17 -13.23 38.30
CA ASP A 424 8.12 -13.19 39.32
C ASP A 424 6.80 -12.77 38.66
N LEU A 425 6.02 -13.77 38.23
CA LEU A 425 4.73 -13.57 37.55
C LEU A 425 3.80 -12.66 38.37
N SER A 426 3.72 -12.86 39.68
CA SER A 426 2.80 -12.11 40.54
C SER A 426 3.16 -10.62 40.66
N LYS A 427 4.46 -10.31 40.61
CA LYS A 427 4.98 -8.95 40.72
C LYS A 427 5.32 -8.31 39.38
N GLU A 428 5.23 -9.04 38.27
CA GLU A 428 5.60 -8.58 36.93
C GLU A 428 7.08 -8.16 36.83
N ILE A 429 7.98 -8.98 37.40
CA ILE A 429 9.41 -8.64 37.46
C ILE A 429 10.25 -9.74 36.85
N VAL A 430 10.99 -9.41 35.79
CA VAL A 430 12.07 -10.25 35.26
C VAL A 430 13.40 -9.78 35.84
N THR A 431 14.18 -10.69 36.42
CA THR A 431 15.54 -10.39 36.92
C THR A 431 16.57 -11.00 35.99
N ILE A 432 17.45 -10.18 35.41
CA ILE A 432 18.54 -10.60 34.53
C ILE A 432 19.88 -10.35 35.23
N LYS A 433 20.82 -11.30 35.13
CA LYS A 433 22.15 -11.20 35.75
C LYS A 433 23.26 -11.29 34.73
N ASN A 434 24.24 -10.40 34.84
CA ASN A 434 25.54 -10.56 34.22
C ASN A 434 26.39 -11.45 35.13
N THR A 435 26.72 -12.66 34.67
CA THR A 435 27.49 -13.63 35.47
C THR A 435 28.99 -13.54 35.23
N THR A 436 29.41 -12.68 34.29
CA THR A 436 30.81 -12.47 33.93
C THR A 436 31.50 -11.50 34.89
N THR A 437 32.83 -11.42 34.75
CA THR A 437 33.68 -10.44 35.44
C THR A 437 33.84 -9.12 34.69
N ASN A 438 33.19 -8.95 33.53
CA ASN A 438 33.25 -7.76 32.70
C ASN A 438 31.89 -7.05 32.63
N ASP A 439 31.91 -5.74 32.41
CA ASP A 439 30.68 -4.98 32.13
C ASP A 439 30.18 -5.31 30.71
N ILE A 440 28.86 -5.47 30.56
CA ILE A 440 28.24 -5.82 29.27
C ILE A 440 27.35 -4.67 28.80
N ASN A 441 27.58 -4.22 27.57
CA ASN A 441 26.72 -3.25 26.91
C ASN A 441 25.53 -3.98 26.29
N MET A 442 24.33 -3.74 26.83
CA MET A 442 23.11 -4.39 26.37
C MET A 442 22.32 -3.54 25.37
N THR A 443 22.95 -2.54 24.76
CA THR A 443 22.31 -1.72 23.71
C THR A 443 21.76 -2.63 22.60
N GLY A 444 20.45 -2.54 22.35
CA GLY A 444 19.76 -3.31 21.30
C GLY A 444 19.47 -4.77 21.67
N TRP A 445 19.75 -5.19 22.91
CA TRP A 445 19.32 -6.50 23.40
C TRP A 445 17.81 -6.49 23.61
N LYS A 446 17.20 -7.68 23.56
CA LYS A 446 15.74 -7.85 23.66
C LYS A 446 15.36 -8.89 24.71
N LEU A 447 14.44 -8.53 25.60
CA LEU A 447 13.74 -9.48 26.47
C LEU A 447 12.34 -9.70 25.90
N VAL A 448 11.95 -10.95 25.71
CA VAL A 448 10.72 -11.34 25.02
C VAL A 448 9.85 -12.17 25.97
N SER A 449 8.58 -11.79 26.11
CA SER A 449 7.53 -12.67 26.64
C SER A 449 7.06 -13.57 25.51
N VAL A 450 7.36 -14.86 25.59
CA VAL A 450 7.21 -15.80 24.45
C VAL A 450 5.74 -16.02 24.11
N LYS A 451 4.87 -16.21 25.11
CA LYS A 451 3.44 -16.44 24.89
C LYS A 451 2.68 -15.16 24.56
N GLY A 452 2.99 -14.07 25.27
CA GLY A 452 2.40 -12.75 25.01
C GLY A 452 2.94 -12.06 23.74
N ASN A 453 4.02 -12.61 23.16
CA ASN A 453 4.79 -12.08 22.03
C ASN A 453 5.15 -10.58 22.16
N GLN A 454 5.37 -10.13 23.39
CA GLN A 454 5.78 -8.75 23.66
C GLN A 454 7.28 -8.67 23.82
N THR A 455 7.90 -7.63 23.26
CA THR A 455 9.34 -7.40 23.35
C THR A 455 9.67 -6.13 24.12
N TYR A 456 10.69 -6.22 24.98
CA TYR A 456 11.39 -5.11 25.61
C TYR A 456 12.76 -4.95 24.99
N GLU A 457 13.04 -3.79 24.40
CA GLU A 457 14.38 -3.45 23.94
C GLU A 457 15.13 -2.65 25.00
N PHE A 458 16.36 -3.08 25.30
CA PHE A 458 17.21 -2.39 26.25
C PHE A 458 17.66 -1.03 25.69
N PRO A 459 17.61 0.05 26.50
CA PRO A 459 17.94 1.39 26.02
C PRO A 459 19.38 1.51 25.50
N ASN A 460 19.56 2.38 24.50
CA ASN A 460 20.87 2.75 24.01
C ASN A 460 21.79 3.23 25.14
N GLY A 461 22.97 2.61 25.24
CA GLY A 461 23.98 2.90 26.26
C GLY A 461 23.75 2.21 27.60
N PHE A 462 22.77 1.32 27.74
CA PHE A 462 22.57 0.57 28.98
C PHE A 462 23.70 -0.45 29.19
N ILE A 463 24.41 -0.32 30.33
CA ILE A 463 25.53 -1.19 30.70
C ILE A 463 25.16 -1.97 31.97
N LEU A 464 25.09 -3.29 31.85
CA LEU A 464 24.92 -4.19 32.99
C LEU A 464 26.27 -4.53 33.59
N LYS A 465 26.54 -4.01 34.79
CA LYS A 465 27.85 -4.15 35.46
C LYS A 465 28.18 -5.60 35.79
N ALA A 466 29.47 -5.93 35.75
CA ALA A 466 29.99 -7.25 36.09
C ALA A 466 29.40 -7.79 37.42
N GLY A 467 28.86 -9.00 37.41
CA GLY A 467 28.30 -9.66 38.59
C GLY A 467 26.97 -9.10 39.12
N THR A 468 26.39 -8.08 38.49
CA THR A 468 25.17 -7.40 38.96
C THR A 468 23.90 -7.86 38.25
N THR A 469 22.75 -7.43 38.76
CA THR A 469 21.43 -7.72 38.20
C THR A 469 20.69 -6.47 37.79
N VAL A 470 19.84 -6.58 36.78
CA VAL A 470 18.82 -5.58 36.44
C VAL A 470 17.43 -6.23 36.52
N GLN A 471 16.46 -5.47 37.02
CA GLN A 471 15.05 -5.85 37.04
C GLN A 471 14.28 -5.13 35.93
N ILE A 472 13.55 -5.87 35.11
CA ILE A 472 12.60 -5.32 34.14
C ILE A 472 11.20 -5.47 34.71
N VAL A 473 10.47 -4.37 34.86
CA VAL A 473 9.16 -4.34 35.52
C VAL A 473 8.01 -3.87 34.63
N SER A 474 6.86 -4.53 34.76
CA SER A 474 5.60 -4.25 34.03
C SER A 474 4.40 -4.11 34.98
N GLY A 475 3.24 -3.69 34.46
CA GLY A 475 1.99 -3.54 35.22
C GLY A 475 1.65 -2.11 35.67
N ARG A 476 0.40 -1.91 36.13
CA ARG A 476 -0.20 -0.58 36.41
C ARG A 476 0.53 0.25 37.49
N GLY A 477 1.40 -0.36 38.29
CA GLY A 477 2.23 0.28 39.30
C GLY A 477 3.74 0.24 39.02
N ALA A 478 4.15 -0.13 37.80
CA ALA A 478 5.55 -0.25 37.45
C ALA A 478 6.26 1.11 37.45
N GLU A 479 7.32 1.20 38.25
CA GLU A 479 8.25 2.33 38.32
C GLU A 479 9.68 1.82 38.09
N GLY A 480 10.43 2.54 37.26
CA GLY A 480 11.82 2.26 36.93
C GLY A 480 12.45 3.37 36.11
N ASP A 481 13.50 3.99 36.63
CA ASP A 481 14.28 5.05 36.01
C ASP A 481 15.79 4.95 36.36
N GLY A 482 16.25 3.75 36.76
CA GLY A 482 17.57 3.53 37.35
C GLY A 482 18.42 2.44 36.67
N SER A 483 19.67 2.29 37.12
CA SER A 483 20.65 1.35 36.54
C SER A 483 20.40 -0.12 36.88
N ASP A 484 19.61 -0.39 37.92
CA ASP A 484 19.29 -1.72 38.44
C ASP A 484 17.81 -2.09 38.27
N LYS A 485 16.97 -1.15 37.81
CA LYS A 485 15.54 -1.36 37.58
C LYS A 485 15.00 -0.50 36.44
N LEU A 486 14.48 -1.16 35.41
CA LEU A 486 13.95 -0.55 34.19
C LEU A 486 12.47 -0.86 34.02
N LYS A 487 11.70 0.14 33.59
CA LYS A 487 10.28 -0.02 33.27
C LYS A 487 10.09 -0.48 31.83
N TRP A 488 9.32 -1.55 31.65
CA TRP A 488 8.85 -2.01 30.34
C TRP A 488 7.54 -1.32 29.95
N SER A 489 6.47 -1.56 30.71
CA SER A 489 5.12 -1.10 30.34
C SER A 489 4.24 -0.87 31.58
N GLY A 490 3.14 -0.14 31.40
CA GLY A 490 2.04 -0.07 32.36
C GLY A 490 1.02 -1.22 32.24
N ALA A 491 1.15 -2.06 31.20
CA ALA A 491 0.37 -3.27 31.01
C ALA A 491 1.03 -4.47 31.71
N TYR A 492 0.22 -5.48 32.06
CA TYR A 492 0.70 -6.77 32.59
C TYR A 492 1.27 -7.59 31.42
N ILE A 493 2.50 -8.07 31.55
CA ILE A 493 3.25 -8.81 30.52
C ILE A 493 3.41 -10.28 30.90
N TRP A 494 3.46 -10.59 32.21
CA TRP A 494 3.76 -11.94 32.71
C TRP A 494 2.62 -12.56 33.53
N ASN A 495 1.78 -11.74 34.17
CA ASN A 495 0.65 -12.13 35.03
C ASN A 495 -0.69 -12.25 34.26
N ASN A 496 -0.63 -12.37 32.94
CA ASN A 496 -1.72 -12.73 32.06
C ASN A 496 -1.96 -14.24 32.09
N ASP A 497 -0.93 -15.05 31.78
CA ASP A 497 -1.04 -16.50 31.56
C ASP A 497 0.20 -17.32 32.00
N GLY A 498 1.17 -16.69 32.67
CA GLY A 498 2.43 -17.34 33.07
C GLY A 498 3.32 -17.58 31.87
N ASP A 499 4.01 -16.53 31.43
CA ASP A 499 4.73 -16.52 30.16
C ASP A 499 6.22 -16.89 30.37
N PRO A 500 6.79 -17.78 29.54
CA PRO A 500 8.23 -18.00 29.52
C PRO A 500 8.96 -16.81 28.89
N GLY A 501 10.18 -16.53 29.36
CA GLY A 501 10.94 -15.38 28.91
C GLY A 501 12.24 -15.75 28.20
N GLU A 502 12.51 -15.07 27.09
CA GLU A 502 13.74 -15.24 26.32
C GLU A 502 14.52 -13.93 26.24
N LEU A 503 15.85 -14.02 26.30
CA LEU A 503 16.77 -12.89 26.19
C LEU A 503 17.65 -13.09 24.96
N TYR A 504 17.67 -12.09 24.10
CA TYR A 504 18.44 -12.03 22.86
C TYR A 504 19.47 -10.91 22.93
N ASP A 505 20.66 -11.16 22.37
CA ASP A 505 21.66 -10.10 22.19
C ASP A 505 21.32 -9.19 21.00
N ASN A 506 22.15 -8.16 20.81
CA ASN A 506 21.96 -7.20 19.73
C ASN A 506 22.23 -7.76 18.31
N SER A 507 22.76 -8.98 18.20
CA SER A 507 22.88 -9.70 16.93
C SER A 507 21.62 -10.53 16.62
N GLY A 508 20.69 -10.61 17.57
CA GLY A 508 19.49 -11.44 17.49
C GLY A 508 19.73 -12.90 17.91
N SER A 509 20.88 -13.21 18.52
CA SER A 509 21.15 -14.55 19.03
C SER A 509 20.51 -14.76 20.40
N LYS A 510 19.83 -15.89 20.61
CA LYS A 510 19.22 -16.23 21.91
C LYS A 510 20.33 -16.53 22.94
N VAL A 511 20.38 -15.72 24.00
CA VAL A 511 21.40 -15.80 25.06
C VAL A 511 20.87 -16.56 26.28
N SER A 512 19.58 -16.42 26.59
CA SER A 512 18.95 -17.08 27.73
C SER A 512 17.48 -17.34 27.47
N GLU A 513 16.96 -18.38 28.10
CA GLU A 513 15.53 -18.66 28.22
C GLU A 513 15.24 -19.01 29.69
N TYR A 514 14.02 -18.73 30.14
CA TYR A 514 13.52 -19.06 31.46
C TYR A 514 12.07 -19.50 31.33
N ASP A 515 11.86 -20.79 31.58
CA ASP A 515 10.57 -21.45 31.65
C ASP A 515 10.34 -21.84 33.11
N GLU A 516 9.17 -21.54 33.69
CA GLU A 516 8.82 -21.97 35.07
C GLU A 516 8.69 -23.50 35.21
#